data_AF-A0A1H2SJZ4-F1
#
_entry.id   AF-A0A1H2SJZ4-F1
#
_cell.length_a   1.000
_cell.length_b   1.000
_cell.length_c   1.000
_cell.angle_alpha   90.00
_cell.angle_beta   90.00
_cell.angle_gamma   90.00
#
_symmetry.space_group_name_H-M   'P 1'
#
loop_
_entity.id
_entity.type
_entity.pdbx_description
1 polymer ?
#
loop_
_entity_poly.entity_id
_entity_poly.type
_entity_poly.pdbx_seq_one_letter_code
_entity_poly.pdbx_strand_id
1 'polypeptide(L)'
;MAKLFLLKPDFSDKNMDENAKFYCPSCAQILGVITYYPVLKEKLDIIYIDFKRPRKEIVDLVGEENQGCPNLIFEKDELSDLDDLDYLESYGEFYFQNKAPLIAEFLAEKYGIGVPH
;
A
#
# COMPACT_ATOMS: atom_id res chain seq x y z
N MET A 1 -9.40 2.13 -10.31
CA MET A 1 -8.32 3.02 -9.82
C MET A 1 -7.64 2.29 -8.68
N ALA A 2 -6.31 2.23 -8.71
CA ALA A 2 -5.50 1.59 -7.68
C ALA A 2 -5.80 2.13 -6.28
N LYS A 3 -6.04 1.23 -5.31
CA LYS A 3 -6.26 1.56 -3.90
C LYS A 3 -4.96 1.39 -3.14
N LEU A 4 -4.59 2.40 -2.35
CA LEU A 4 -3.43 2.34 -1.45
C LEU A 4 -3.89 2.47 -0.01
N PHE A 5 -3.76 1.39 0.75
CA PHE A 5 -4.06 1.36 2.17
C PHE A 5 -2.84 1.70 3.01
N LEU A 6 -2.96 2.73 3.86
CA LEU A 6 -1.94 3.18 4.79
C LEU A 6 -2.47 3.14 6.22
N LEU A 7 -1.61 2.82 7.19
CA LEU A 7 -1.97 2.92 8.60
C LEU A 7 -2.03 4.39 9.04
N LYS A 8 -3.08 4.75 9.79
CA LYS A 8 -3.10 6.01 10.54
C LYS A 8 -1.92 6.04 11.53
N PRO A 9 -1.25 7.18 11.72
CA PRO A 9 -0.21 7.32 12.74
C PRO A 9 -0.83 7.29 14.15
N ASP A 10 0.04 7.34 15.16
CA ASP A 10 -0.31 7.41 16.58
C ASP A 10 -1.14 6.21 17.09
N PHE A 11 -0.99 5.04 16.48
CA PHE A 11 -1.65 3.83 16.97
C PHE A 11 -0.93 3.26 18.20
N SER A 12 -1.68 2.56 19.06
CA SER A 12 -1.13 1.76 20.16
C SER A 12 -0.93 0.31 19.73
N ASP A 13 0.15 -0.31 20.17
CA ASP A 13 0.41 -1.75 19.98
C ASP A 13 0.51 -2.45 21.33
N LYS A 14 -0.43 -3.35 21.62
CA LYS A 14 -0.51 -4.09 22.89
C LYS A 14 0.66 -5.04 23.12
N ASN A 15 1.41 -5.37 22.07
CA ASN A 15 2.60 -6.21 22.15
C ASN A 15 3.88 -5.38 22.36
N MET A 16 3.77 -4.06 22.39
CA MET A 16 4.87 -3.12 22.63
C MET A 16 4.55 -2.25 23.85
N ASP A 17 5.28 -1.14 24.02
CA ASP A 17 5.02 -0.17 25.09
C ASP A 17 3.61 0.42 24.97
N GLU A 18 2.78 0.17 25.99
CA GLU A 18 1.38 0.59 26.07
C GLU A 18 1.20 2.13 26.15
N ASN A 19 2.24 2.85 26.55
CA ASN A 19 2.23 4.32 26.66
C ASN A 19 2.82 5.01 25.43
N ALA A 20 3.42 4.24 24.52
CA ALA A 20 3.98 4.77 23.29
C ALA A 20 2.92 4.91 22.19
N LYS A 21 3.15 5.88 21.32
CA LYS A 21 2.43 6.06 20.07
C LYS A 21 3.34 5.63 18.92
N PHE A 22 2.81 4.79 18.04
CA PHE A 22 3.56 4.20 16.95
C PHE A 22 3.11 4.75 15.61
N TYR A 23 4.02 4.67 14.64
CA TYR A 23 3.73 4.84 13.22
C TYR A 23 4.33 3.67 12.46
N CYS A 24 3.79 3.37 11.27
CA CYS A 24 4.34 2.33 10.41
C CYS A 24 5.45 2.90 9.52
N PRO A 25 6.72 2.46 9.65
CA PRO A 25 7.82 2.99 8.86
C PRO A 25 7.62 2.82 7.35
N SER A 26 7.12 1.66 6.91
CA SER A 26 6.84 1.39 5.50
C SER A 26 5.72 2.27 4.94
N CYS A 27 4.68 2.56 5.73
CA CYS A 27 3.65 3.53 5.32
C CYS A 27 4.22 4.95 5.24
N ALA A 28 5.07 5.33 6.19
CA ALA A 28 5.73 6.64 6.19
C ALA A 28 6.63 6.82 4.95
N GLN A 29 7.34 5.76 4.53
CA GLN A 29 8.13 5.76 3.29
C GLN A 29 7.25 6.07 2.07
N ILE A 30 6.14 5.36 1.90
CA ILE A 30 5.22 5.59 0.77
C ILE A 30 4.57 6.97 0.84
N LEU A 31 4.20 7.44 2.04
CA LEU A 31 3.68 8.78 2.22
C LEU A 31 4.72 9.86 1.83
N GLY A 32 6.00 9.61 2.10
CA GLY A 32 7.11 10.44 1.63
C GLY A 32 7.19 10.51 0.10
N VAL A 33 7.08 9.36 -0.58
CA VAL A 33 7.04 9.30 -2.05
C VAL A 33 5.85 10.10 -2.60
N ILE A 34 4.66 9.92 -2.04
CA ILE A 34 3.45 10.67 -2.43
C ILE A 34 3.60 12.17 -2.18
N THR A 35 4.33 12.55 -1.13
CA THR A 35 4.62 13.94 -0.82
C THR A 35 5.60 14.56 -1.81
N TYR A 36 6.63 13.82 -2.23
CA TYR A 36 7.56 14.24 -3.28
C TYR A 36 6.91 14.34 -4.66
N TYR A 37 5.93 13.47 -4.93
CA TYR A 37 5.21 13.43 -6.20
C TYR A 37 3.69 13.59 -5.98
N PRO A 38 3.19 14.82 -5.77
CA PRO A 38 1.77 15.08 -5.50
C PRO A 38 0.81 14.57 -6.57
N VAL A 39 1.28 14.39 -7.81
CA VAL A 39 0.51 13.77 -8.91
C VAL A 39 -0.08 12.41 -8.52
N LEU A 40 0.58 11.66 -7.63
CA LEU A 40 0.10 10.37 -7.16
C LEU A 40 -1.21 10.47 -6.38
N LYS A 41 -1.51 11.61 -5.75
CA LYS A 41 -2.78 11.83 -5.04
C LYS A 41 -3.99 11.87 -5.97
N GLU A 42 -3.77 12.15 -7.26
CA GLU A 42 -4.80 12.14 -8.29
C GLU A 42 -4.94 10.77 -8.98
N LYS A 43 -3.95 9.89 -8.79
CA LYS A 43 -3.86 8.58 -9.45
C LYS A 43 -4.24 7.41 -8.54
N LEU A 44 -4.16 7.62 -7.24
CA LEU A 44 -4.38 6.60 -6.21
C LEU A 44 -5.60 6.98 -5.36
N ASP A 45 -6.41 5.98 -5.05
CA ASP A 45 -7.39 6.05 -3.97
C ASP A 45 -6.67 5.73 -2.65
N ILE A 46 -6.25 6.77 -1.93
CA ILE A 46 -5.46 6.65 -0.69
C ILE A 46 -6.40 6.53 0.50
N ILE A 47 -6.36 5.37 1.17
CA ILE A 47 -7.26 5.00 2.24
C ILE A 47 -6.46 4.82 3.53
N TYR A 48 -6.80 5.58 4.57
CA TYR A 48 -6.16 5.47 5.88
C TYR A 48 -6.99 4.59 6.82
N ILE A 49 -6.39 3.49 7.28
CA ILE A 49 -7.05 2.49 8.13
C ILE A 49 -6.40 2.38 9.50
N ASP A 50 -7.13 1.80 10.45
CA ASP A 50 -6.66 1.61 11.81
C ASP A 50 -5.69 0.42 11.91
N PHE A 51 -4.79 0.46 12.91
CA PHE A 51 -3.82 -0.60 13.16
C PHE A 51 -4.46 -1.95 13.50
N LYS A 52 -5.62 -1.92 14.16
CA LYS A 52 -6.34 -3.09 14.67
C LYS A 52 -6.63 -4.10 13.56
N ARG A 53 -6.23 -5.35 13.79
CA ARG A 53 -6.61 -6.49 12.94
C ARG A 53 -7.93 -7.13 13.44
N PRO A 54 -8.74 -7.75 12.55
CA PRO A 54 -8.57 -7.80 11.10
C PRO A 54 -8.87 -6.46 10.43
N ARG A 55 -8.09 -6.11 9.40
CA ARG A 55 -8.24 -4.89 8.60
C ARG A 55 -9.23 -5.12 7.48
N LYS A 56 -10.52 -5.05 7.82
CA LYS A 56 -11.63 -5.53 6.99
C LYS A 56 -11.54 -5.07 5.54
N GLU A 57 -11.21 -3.81 5.30
CA GLU A 57 -11.13 -3.21 3.97
C GLU A 57 -10.07 -3.86 3.07
N ILE A 58 -8.97 -4.36 3.64
CA ILE A 58 -7.96 -5.12 2.90
C ILE A 58 -8.38 -6.59 2.82
N VAL A 59 -8.88 -7.17 3.92
CA VAL A 59 -9.28 -8.58 3.99
C VAL A 59 -10.37 -8.92 2.97
N ASP A 60 -11.33 -8.01 2.77
CA ASP A 60 -12.41 -8.18 1.79
C ASP A 60 -11.89 -8.22 0.34
N LEU A 61 -10.67 -7.72 0.07
CA LEU A 61 -10.06 -7.68 -1.27
C LEU A 61 -9.04 -8.79 -1.49
N VAL A 62 -8.10 -8.96 -0.56
CA VAL A 62 -6.93 -9.84 -0.74
C VAL A 62 -6.79 -10.92 0.35
N GLY A 63 -7.80 -11.09 1.21
CA GLY A 63 -7.82 -12.12 2.24
C GLY A 63 -7.05 -11.76 3.52
N GLU A 64 -7.28 -12.56 4.57
CA GLU A 64 -6.82 -12.25 5.93
C GLU A 64 -5.29 -12.30 6.08
N GLU A 65 -4.64 -13.23 5.37
CA GLU A 65 -3.18 -13.41 5.41
C GLU A 65 -2.43 -12.24 4.77
N ASN A 66 -3.07 -11.49 3.88
CA ASN A 66 -2.44 -10.45 3.06
C ASN A 66 -2.70 -9.03 3.57
N GLN A 67 -3.26 -8.87 4.77
CA GLN A 67 -3.69 -7.58 5.34
C GLN A 67 -2.54 -6.66 5.81
N GLY A 68 -1.30 -6.86 5.35
CA GLY A 68 -0.15 -6.01 5.67
C GLY A 68 -0.31 -4.57 5.17
N CYS A 69 0.41 -3.62 5.77
CA CYS A 69 0.40 -2.22 5.33
C CYS A 69 1.85 -1.70 5.15
N PRO A 70 2.13 -0.86 4.15
CA PRO A 70 1.20 -0.36 3.11
C PRO A 70 0.66 -1.50 2.25
N ASN A 71 -0.48 -1.30 1.60
CA ASN A 71 -1.05 -2.29 0.67
C ASN A 71 -1.56 -1.58 -0.57
N LEU A 72 -0.89 -1.79 -1.69
CA LEU A 72 -1.34 -1.28 -2.98
C LEU A 72 -2.11 -2.39 -3.69
N ILE A 73 -3.36 -2.14 -4.07
CA ILE A 73 -4.29 -3.13 -4.64
C ILE A 73 -4.94 -2.56 -5.90
N PHE A 74 -5.06 -3.40 -6.93
CA PHE A 74 -5.68 -3.05 -8.21
C PHE A 74 -6.42 -4.26 -8.78
N GLU A 75 -7.50 -4.00 -9.50
CA GLU A 75 -8.17 -5.01 -10.32
C GLU A 75 -7.22 -5.46 -11.44
N LYS A 76 -7.19 -6.74 -11.76
CA LYS A 76 -6.30 -7.31 -12.77
C LYS A 76 -6.47 -6.63 -14.13
N ASP A 77 -7.70 -6.30 -14.49
CA ASP A 77 -8.04 -5.62 -15.74
C ASP A 77 -7.41 -4.22 -15.84
N GLU A 78 -7.04 -3.57 -14.73
CA GLU A 78 -6.35 -2.27 -14.73
C GLU A 78 -4.84 -2.36 -15.07
N LEU A 79 -4.31 -3.59 -15.17
CA LEU A 79 -2.91 -3.88 -15.49
C LEU A 79 -2.77 -4.70 -16.77
N SER A 80 -3.81 -4.82 -17.59
CA SER A 80 -3.79 -5.61 -18.83
C SER A 80 -2.70 -5.20 -19.83
N ASP A 81 -2.23 -3.96 -19.73
CA ASP A 81 -1.27 -3.35 -20.65
C ASP A 81 0.18 -3.39 -20.12
N LEU A 82 0.41 -4.02 -18.96
CA LEU A 82 1.74 -4.19 -18.36
C LEU A 82 2.22 -5.63 -18.51
N ASP A 83 3.43 -5.80 -19.03
CA ASP A 83 4.00 -7.12 -19.36
C ASP A 83 4.72 -7.78 -18.17
N ASP A 84 5.30 -7.00 -17.25
CA ASP A 84 6.04 -7.52 -16.09
C ASP A 84 5.32 -7.21 -14.78
N LEU A 85 4.60 -8.22 -14.27
CA LEU A 85 3.85 -8.17 -13.02
C LEU A 85 4.34 -9.21 -11.99
N ASP A 86 5.50 -9.82 -12.22
CA ASP A 86 6.01 -10.94 -11.40
C ASP A 86 6.29 -10.55 -9.95
N TYR A 87 6.52 -9.27 -9.71
CA TYR A 87 6.70 -8.72 -8.38
C TYR A 87 5.38 -8.38 -7.67
N LEU A 88 4.22 -8.56 -8.32
CA LEU A 88 2.91 -8.41 -7.69
C LEU A 88 2.39 -9.77 -7.22
N GLU A 89 1.75 -9.78 -6.06
CA GLU A 89 1.02 -10.93 -5.57
C GLU A 89 -0.40 -10.92 -6.13
N SER A 90 -1.01 -12.09 -6.32
CA SER A 90 -2.38 -12.20 -6.87
C SER A 90 -3.33 -12.87 -5.90
N TYR A 91 -4.56 -12.36 -5.85
CA TYR A 91 -5.64 -12.94 -5.04
C TYR A 91 -6.98 -12.69 -5.73
N GLY A 92 -7.62 -13.76 -6.23
CA GLY A 92 -8.86 -13.64 -7.02
C GLY A 92 -8.68 -12.70 -8.22
N GLU A 93 -9.53 -11.68 -8.29
CA GLU A 93 -9.55 -10.65 -9.34
C GLU A 93 -8.58 -9.48 -9.09
N PHE A 94 -7.77 -9.55 -8.03
CA PHE A 94 -6.85 -8.49 -7.64
C PHE A 94 -5.38 -8.90 -7.79
N TYR A 95 -4.56 -7.91 -8.16
CA TYR A 95 -3.13 -7.89 -7.84
C TYR A 95 -2.89 -6.97 -6.64
N PHE A 96 -1.85 -7.26 -5.86
CA PHE A 96 -1.43 -6.40 -4.76
C PHE A 96 0.07 -6.46 -4.46
N GLN A 97 0.56 -5.46 -3.74
CA GLN A 97 1.92 -5.43 -3.20
C GLN A 97 1.93 -4.72 -1.84
N ASN A 98 2.61 -5.31 -0.85
CA ASN A 98 2.67 -4.79 0.52
C ASN A 98 4.07 -4.42 1.01
N LYS A 99 5.08 -4.55 0.16
CA LYS A 99 6.47 -4.14 0.38
C LYS A 99 6.69 -2.75 -0.18
N ALA A 100 7.01 -1.79 0.69
CA ALA A 100 7.18 -0.39 0.30
C ALA A 100 8.21 -0.14 -0.83
N PRO A 101 9.37 -0.83 -0.91
CA PRO A 101 10.28 -0.65 -2.04
C PRO A 101 9.64 -1.00 -3.39
N LEU A 102 8.96 -2.15 -3.48
CA LEU A 102 8.31 -2.60 -4.70
C LEU A 102 7.09 -1.74 -5.06
N ILE A 103 6.38 -1.21 -4.07
CA ILE A 103 5.33 -0.21 -4.30
C ILE A 103 5.95 1.05 -4.93
N ALA A 104 7.07 1.55 -4.42
CA ALA A 104 7.71 2.75 -4.96
C ALA A 104 8.20 2.54 -6.40
N GLU A 105 8.77 1.38 -6.71
CA GLU A 105 9.15 0.98 -8.08
C GLU A 105 7.94 0.94 -9.02
N PHE A 106 6.85 0.28 -8.61
CA PHE A 106 5.60 0.24 -9.37
C PHE A 106 5.06 1.65 -9.68
N LEU A 107 5.05 2.53 -8.68
CA LEU A 107 4.55 3.89 -8.85
C LEU A 107 5.42 4.71 -9.82
N ALA A 108 6.74 4.49 -9.80
CA ALA A 108 7.68 5.09 -10.74
C ALA A 108 7.42 4.62 -12.17
N GLU A 109 7.29 3.31 -12.37
CA GLU A 109 6.99 2.71 -13.67
C GLU A 109 5.63 3.18 -14.21
N LYS A 110 4.56 3.00 -13.43
CA LYS A 110 3.18 3.24 -13.89
C LYS A 110 2.86 4.72 -14.10
N TYR A 111 3.42 5.60 -13.29
CA TYR A 111 3.06 7.03 -13.30
C TYR A 111 4.19 7.96 -13.73
N GLY A 112 5.36 7.43 -14.11
CA GLY A 112 6.48 8.21 -14.64
C GLY A 112 7.12 9.15 -13.60
N ILE A 113 7.06 8.79 -12.31
CA ILE A 113 7.78 9.52 -11.25
C ILE A 113 9.25 9.05 -11.18
N GLY A 114 10.08 9.71 -10.36
CA GLY A 114 11.48 9.30 -10.22
C GLY A 114 11.65 7.93 -9.55
N VAL A 115 12.62 7.15 -10.03
CA VAL A 115 12.98 5.83 -9.51
C VAL A 115 13.78 5.91 -8.20
N PRO A 116 13.58 4.97 -7.25
CA PRO A 116 14.42 4.90 -6.04
C PRO A 116 15.87 4.49 -6.36
N HIS A 117 16.82 4.89 -5.50
CA HIS A 117 18.24 4.51 -5.54
C HIS A 117 18.61 3.76 -4.27
#